data_AF-A0A916QV40-F1
#
_entry.id   AF-A0A916QV40-F1
#
_cell.length_a   1.000
_cell.length_b   1.000
_cell.length_c   1.000
_cell.angle_alpha   90.00
_cell.angle_beta   90.00
_cell.angle_gamma   90.00
#
_symmetry.space_group_name_H-M   'P 1'
#
loop_
_entity.id
_entity.type
_entity.pdbx_description
1 polymer ?
#
loop_
_entity_poly.entity_id
_entity_poly.type
_entity_poly.pdbx_seq_one_letter_code
_entity_poly.pdbx_strand_id
1 'polypeptide(L)'
;MFSKLENKSVIIDASKAYPWIGEKIQAEEFTSGKVEAYLIHLVRDGRAVVNSYSRKYPHWDMAKVATEWVEKSKLRNDFFEKFNPEKRIEIAYEKLASNPHQTVERICDFVGINFVPSMIEYWQYDHYDISGNEGTYSLIRRYREQVIENKVEKINDDYYSNVDIAIKLDLRWQRELAPEKLEIFERIAGEANKPFEWN
;
A
#
# COMPACT_ATOMS: atom_id res chain seq x y z
N MET A 1 0.75 10.31 23.86
CA MET A 1 0.74 9.77 22.48
C MET A 1 2.14 9.74 21.88
N PHE A 2 2.96 10.80 22.03
CA PHE A 2 4.38 10.82 21.63
C PHE A 2 5.36 10.12 22.60
N SER A 3 4.90 9.71 23.79
CA SER A 3 5.71 9.03 24.82
C SER A 3 6.26 7.67 24.39
N LYS A 4 5.83 7.11 23.25
CA LYS A 4 6.34 5.85 22.70
C LYS A 4 7.36 6.04 21.57
N LEU A 5 7.70 7.28 21.21
CA LEU A 5 8.73 7.60 20.21
C LEU A 5 10.15 7.75 20.81
N GLU A 6 10.30 7.54 22.12
CA GLU A 6 11.61 7.59 22.76
C GLU A 6 12.58 6.59 22.11
N ASN A 7 13.79 7.06 21.81
CA ASN A 7 14.87 6.29 21.18
C ASN A 7 14.52 5.67 19.82
N LYS A 8 13.59 6.26 19.06
CA LYS A 8 13.34 5.88 17.67
C LYS A 8 14.13 6.77 16.71
N SER A 9 14.91 6.15 15.84
CA SER A 9 15.66 6.81 14.77
C SER A 9 14.94 6.79 13.42
N VAL A 10 13.75 6.17 13.36
CA VAL A 10 12.99 5.95 12.13
C VAL A 10 11.57 6.49 12.30
N ILE A 11 11.10 7.23 11.29
CA ILE A 11 9.75 7.75 11.18
C ILE A 11 9.16 7.18 9.88
N ILE A 12 7.93 6.66 9.94
CA ILE A 12 7.23 6.12 8.79
C ILE A 12 6.02 7.02 8.49
N ASP A 13 6.00 7.59 7.28
CA ASP A 13 4.83 8.31 6.74
C ASP A 13 4.10 7.39 5.75
N ALA A 14 2.82 7.10 6.02
CA ALA A 14 1.95 6.32 5.15
C ALA A 14 0.70 7.12 4.70
N SER A 15 0.82 8.46 4.63
CA SER A 15 -0.24 9.38 4.17
C SER A 15 -0.67 9.15 2.73
N LYS A 16 0.22 8.60 1.89
CA LYS A 16 0.03 8.37 0.44
C LYS A 16 -0.20 9.67 -0.36
N ALA A 17 0.14 10.83 0.22
CA ALA A 17 -0.06 12.14 -0.40
C ALA A 17 1.28 12.71 -0.90
N TYR A 18 1.61 12.48 -2.17
CA TYR A 18 2.88 12.96 -2.74
C TYR A 18 3.09 14.49 -2.65
N PRO A 19 2.07 15.38 -2.74
CA PRO A 19 2.30 16.81 -2.56
C PRO A 19 2.73 17.15 -1.13
N TRP A 20 2.10 16.50 -0.14
CA TRP A 20 2.47 16.63 1.27
C TRP A 20 3.90 16.19 1.51
N ILE A 21 4.28 15.01 1.01
CA ILE A 21 5.64 14.49 1.15
C ILE A 21 6.64 15.44 0.49
N GLY A 22 6.34 15.90 -0.74
CA GLY A 22 7.18 16.83 -1.49
C GLY A 22 7.42 18.15 -0.76
N GLU A 23 6.43 18.67 -0.03
CA GLU A 23 6.57 19.85 0.82
C GLU A 23 7.44 19.56 2.06
N LYS A 24 7.19 18.44 2.76
CA LYS A 24 7.89 18.14 4.04
C LYS A 24 9.37 17.88 3.87
N ILE A 25 9.79 17.25 2.78
CA ILE A 25 11.21 17.01 2.52
C ILE A 25 12.00 18.30 2.19
N GLN A 26 11.34 19.46 2.08
CA GLN A 26 12.02 20.76 1.95
C GLN A 26 12.38 21.39 3.29
N ALA A 27 11.96 20.81 4.42
CA ALA A 27 12.31 21.34 5.74
C ALA A 27 13.83 21.26 6.01
N GLU A 28 14.32 22.11 6.92
CA GLU A 28 15.74 22.23 7.25
C GLU A 28 16.35 20.89 7.70
N GLU A 29 15.59 20.08 8.44
CA GLU A 29 16.05 18.78 8.94
C GLU A 29 16.41 17.81 7.81
N PHE A 30 15.65 17.84 6.70
CA PHE A 30 15.92 17.00 5.53
C PHE A 30 17.02 17.59 4.65
N THR A 31 16.95 18.90 4.39
CA THR A 31 17.90 19.59 3.49
C THR A 31 19.30 19.74 4.08
N SER A 32 19.44 19.80 5.41
CA SER A 32 20.72 19.77 6.12
C SER A 32 21.33 18.37 6.23
N GLY A 33 20.59 17.31 5.88
CA GLY A 33 21.01 15.93 6.06
C GLY A 33 20.89 15.39 7.50
N LYS A 34 20.28 16.15 8.41
CA LYS A 34 19.99 15.67 9.78
C LYS A 34 19.00 14.51 9.79
N VAL A 35 18.11 14.47 8.81
CA VAL A 35 17.15 13.39 8.56
C VAL A 35 17.23 13.00 7.09
N GLU A 36 17.43 11.70 6.83
CA GLU A 36 17.39 11.17 5.47
C GLU A 36 15.97 10.73 5.10
N ALA A 37 15.49 11.15 3.93
CA ALA A 37 14.21 10.72 3.38
C ALA A 37 14.41 9.56 2.41
N TYR A 38 13.73 8.43 2.66
CA TYR A 38 13.67 7.28 1.76
C TYR A 38 12.23 7.13 1.24
N LEU A 39 12.06 6.94 -0.07
CA LEU A 39 10.77 6.77 -0.71
C LEU A 39 10.57 5.30 -1.12
N ILE A 40 9.55 4.66 -0.54
CA ILE A 40 9.09 3.33 -0.95
C ILE A 40 7.83 3.51 -1.80
N HIS A 41 7.92 3.24 -3.09
CA HIS A 41 6.78 3.24 -4.00
C HIS A 41 6.19 1.84 -4.09
N LEU A 42 5.13 1.60 -3.32
CA LEU A 42 4.37 0.34 -3.37
C LEU A 42 3.41 0.38 -4.57
N VAL A 43 3.73 -0.41 -5.59
CA VAL A 43 2.92 -0.58 -6.81
C VAL A 43 2.11 -1.88 -6.73
N ARG A 44 1.03 -1.95 -7.50
CA ARG A 44 0.13 -3.09 -7.54
C ARG A 44 -0.52 -3.16 -8.92
N ASP A 45 -0.85 -4.35 -9.37
CA ASP A 45 -1.62 -4.57 -10.59
C ASP A 45 -2.88 -3.70 -10.58
N GLY A 46 -3.02 -2.86 -11.60
CA GLY A 46 -4.12 -1.95 -11.78
C GLY A 46 -5.46 -2.66 -11.76
N ARG A 47 -5.57 -3.89 -12.26
CA ARG A 47 -6.78 -4.71 -12.20
C ARG A 47 -7.20 -4.97 -10.75
N ALA A 48 -6.23 -5.27 -9.89
CA ALA A 48 -6.47 -5.46 -8.45
C ALA A 48 -6.88 -4.14 -7.77
N VAL A 49 -6.26 -3.03 -8.15
CA VAL A 49 -6.55 -1.70 -7.58
C VAL A 49 -7.95 -1.23 -7.98
N VAL A 50 -8.31 -1.28 -9.27
CA VAL A 50 -9.62 -0.82 -9.75
C VAL A 50 -10.73 -1.70 -9.19
N ASN A 51 -10.53 -3.01 -9.08
CA ASN A 51 -11.49 -3.91 -8.44
C ASN A 51 -11.75 -3.50 -6.98
N SER A 52 -10.68 -3.19 -6.24
CA SER A 52 -10.81 -2.68 -4.86
C SER A 52 -11.53 -1.33 -4.79
N TYR A 53 -11.32 -0.44 -5.76
CA TYR A 53 -11.99 0.85 -5.81
C TYR A 53 -13.47 0.71 -6.18
N SER A 54 -13.82 -0.21 -7.09
CA SER A 54 -15.22 -0.48 -7.45
C SER A 54 -16.03 -0.98 -6.25
N ARG A 55 -15.44 -1.79 -5.34
CA ARG A 55 -16.10 -2.16 -4.07
C ARG A 55 -16.30 -0.96 -3.15
N LYS A 56 -15.29 -0.10 -3.03
CA LYS A 56 -15.33 1.07 -2.14
C LYS A 56 -16.24 2.19 -2.66
N TYR A 57 -16.35 2.33 -3.97
CA TYR A 57 -17.10 3.39 -4.66
C TYR A 57 -18.04 2.78 -5.70
N PRO A 58 -19.10 2.06 -5.26
CA PRO A 58 -19.98 1.31 -6.17
C PRO A 58 -20.78 2.18 -7.14
N HIS A 59 -20.84 3.49 -6.90
CA HIS A 59 -21.48 4.47 -7.77
C HIS A 59 -20.59 4.94 -8.94
N TRP A 60 -19.31 4.52 -8.98
CA TRP A 60 -18.43 4.79 -10.12
C TRP A 60 -18.47 3.63 -11.10
N ASP A 61 -18.59 3.94 -12.38
CA ASP A 61 -18.40 2.95 -13.43
C ASP A 61 -16.91 2.59 -13.60
N MET A 62 -16.66 1.49 -14.31
CA MET A 62 -15.30 1.00 -14.52
C MET A 62 -14.44 1.99 -15.32
N ALA A 63 -15.04 2.75 -16.24
CA ALA A 63 -14.31 3.73 -17.03
C ALA A 63 -13.74 4.85 -16.14
N LYS A 64 -14.57 5.40 -15.25
CA LYS A 64 -14.16 6.39 -14.26
C LYS A 64 -13.07 5.86 -13.34
N VAL A 65 -13.24 4.66 -12.78
CA VAL A 65 -12.24 4.07 -11.87
C VAL A 65 -10.91 3.83 -12.58
N ALA A 66 -10.94 3.33 -13.82
CA ALA A 66 -9.74 3.10 -14.62
C ALA A 66 -9.02 4.41 -14.98
N THR A 67 -9.74 5.44 -15.44
CA THR A 67 -9.16 6.76 -15.73
C THR A 67 -8.51 7.38 -14.49
N GLU A 68 -9.21 7.37 -13.37
CA GLU A 68 -8.67 7.85 -12.08
C GLU A 68 -7.42 7.09 -11.65
N TRP A 69 -7.38 5.77 -11.88
CA TRP A 69 -6.20 4.98 -11.60
C TRP A 69 -5.03 5.38 -12.49
N VAL A 70 -5.23 5.53 -13.80
CA VAL A 70 -4.18 5.96 -14.75
C VAL A 70 -3.61 7.33 -14.35
N GLU A 71 -4.47 8.32 -14.12
CA GLU A 71 -4.06 9.68 -13.76
C GLU A 71 -3.25 9.70 -12.46
N LYS A 72 -3.75 9.02 -11.42
CA LYS A 72 -3.07 8.96 -10.12
C LYS A 72 -1.77 8.15 -10.19
N SER A 73 -1.73 7.07 -10.97
CA SER A 73 -0.51 6.28 -11.18
C SER A 73 0.54 7.11 -11.90
N LYS A 74 0.17 7.87 -12.92
CA LYS A 74 1.08 8.81 -13.60
C LYS A 74 1.67 9.83 -12.62
N LEU A 75 0.84 10.49 -11.82
CA LEU A 75 1.31 11.49 -10.85
C LEU A 75 2.26 10.89 -9.80
N ARG A 76 1.97 9.67 -9.30
CA ARG A 76 2.86 8.97 -8.36
C ARG A 76 4.18 8.55 -9.02
N ASN A 77 4.12 8.03 -10.25
CA ASN A 77 5.32 7.68 -11.01
C ASN A 77 6.19 8.92 -11.26
N ASP A 78 5.59 10.04 -11.68
CA ASP A 78 6.31 11.29 -11.92
C ASP A 78 6.98 11.81 -10.64
N PHE A 79 6.34 11.65 -9.47
CA PHE A 79 6.94 11.99 -8.18
C PHE A 79 8.09 11.04 -7.81
N PHE A 80 7.88 9.73 -7.98
CA PHE A 80 8.91 8.71 -7.76
C PHE A 80 10.13 8.98 -8.64
N GLU A 81 9.94 9.24 -9.93
CA GLU A 81 11.00 9.49 -10.91
C GLU A 81 11.78 10.79 -10.65
N LYS A 82 11.20 11.75 -9.93
CA LYS A 82 11.89 12.97 -9.50
C LYS A 82 12.61 12.82 -8.16
N PHE A 83 12.28 11.80 -7.37
CA PHE A 83 12.93 11.56 -6.09
C PHE A 83 14.37 11.09 -6.30
N ASN A 84 15.25 11.28 -5.31
CA ASN A 84 16.64 10.84 -5.40
C ASN A 84 16.72 9.33 -5.74
N PRO A 85 17.39 8.91 -6.84
CA PRO A 85 17.44 7.52 -7.28
C PRO A 85 18.10 6.58 -6.26
N GLU A 86 19.02 7.07 -5.42
CA GLU A 86 19.65 6.27 -4.36
C GLU A 86 18.76 6.13 -3.11
N LYS A 87 17.76 7.00 -2.98
CA LYS A 87 16.85 7.06 -1.84
C LYS A 87 15.42 6.74 -2.24
N ARG A 88 15.21 6.06 -3.37
CA ARG A 88 13.90 5.54 -3.78
C ARG A 88 13.97 4.07 -4.17
N ILE A 89 12.90 3.34 -3.88
CA ILE A 89 12.74 1.95 -4.30
C ILE A 89 11.29 1.69 -4.71
N GLU A 90 11.12 0.93 -5.78
CA GLU A 90 9.82 0.40 -6.17
C GLU A 90 9.65 -1.04 -5.64
N ILE A 91 8.50 -1.31 -5.03
CA ILE A 91 8.12 -2.61 -4.48
C ILE A 91 6.77 -2.99 -5.06
N ALA A 92 6.70 -4.14 -5.74
CA ALA A 92 5.43 -4.71 -6.16
C ALA A 92 4.72 -5.37 -4.95
N TYR A 93 3.45 -5.02 -4.73
CA TYR A 93 2.62 -5.64 -3.71
C TYR A 93 2.60 -7.15 -3.85
N GLU A 94 2.54 -7.66 -5.08
CA GLU A 94 2.42 -9.08 -5.35
C GLU A 94 3.70 -9.84 -4.98
N LYS A 95 4.87 -9.21 -5.17
CA LYS A 95 6.16 -9.73 -4.68
C LYS A 95 6.22 -9.71 -3.15
N LEU A 96 5.82 -8.59 -2.53
CA LEU A 96 5.73 -8.48 -1.07
C LEU A 96 4.81 -9.54 -0.48
N ALA A 97 3.66 -9.78 -1.12
CA ALA A 97 2.65 -10.69 -0.63
C ALA A 97 2.99 -12.16 -0.86
N SER A 98 3.74 -12.47 -1.93
CA SER A 98 4.17 -13.83 -2.23
C SER A 98 5.47 -14.21 -1.53
N ASN A 99 6.37 -13.24 -1.29
CA ASN A 99 7.69 -13.43 -0.69
C ASN A 99 7.95 -12.34 0.38
N PRO A 100 7.20 -12.33 1.49
CA PRO A 100 7.26 -11.25 2.48
C PRO A 100 8.63 -11.14 3.15
N HIS A 101 9.26 -12.26 3.52
CA HIS A 101 10.58 -12.24 4.16
C HIS A 101 11.62 -11.54 3.28
N GLN A 102 11.81 -12.04 2.05
CA GLN A 102 12.78 -11.49 1.10
C GLN A 102 12.49 -10.02 0.76
N THR A 103 11.21 -9.66 0.60
CA THR A 103 10.84 -8.30 0.22
C THR A 103 11.04 -7.30 1.36
N VAL A 104 10.68 -7.68 2.59
CA VAL A 104 10.87 -6.83 3.76
C VAL A 104 12.35 -6.71 4.12
N GLU A 105 13.12 -7.78 4.01
CA GLU A 105 14.58 -7.75 4.17
C GLU A 105 15.23 -6.77 3.17
N ARG A 106 14.85 -6.84 1.89
CA ARG A 106 15.30 -5.86 0.87
C ARG A 106 14.93 -4.41 1.21
N ILE A 107 13.74 -4.18 1.78
CA ILE A 107 13.33 -2.85 2.23
C ILE A 107 14.19 -2.39 3.40
N CYS A 108 14.43 -3.28 4.37
CA CYS A 108 15.28 -3.03 5.54
C CYS A 108 16.70 -2.66 5.12
N ASP A 109 17.31 -3.43 4.22
CA ASP A 109 18.63 -3.14 3.66
C ASP A 109 18.68 -1.77 2.97
N PHE A 110 17.65 -1.45 2.17
CA PHE A 110 17.55 -0.19 1.45
C PHE A 110 17.48 1.03 2.38
N VAL A 111 16.76 0.94 3.50
CA VAL A 111 16.66 2.04 4.49
C VAL A 111 17.74 1.99 5.57
N GLY A 112 18.61 0.97 5.56
CA GLY A 112 19.71 0.81 6.52
C GLY A 112 19.28 0.34 7.91
N ILE A 113 18.23 -0.47 8.04
CA ILE A 113 17.82 -1.07 9.31
C ILE A 113 18.00 -2.59 9.29
N ASN A 114 18.28 -3.19 10.44
CA ASN A 114 18.39 -4.65 10.55
C ASN A 114 17.02 -5.30 10.41
N PHE A 115 16.89 -6.23 9.47
CA PHE A 115 15.72 -7.09 9.38
C PHE A 115 15.67 -8.04 10.59
N VAL A 116 14.47 -8.21 11.15
CA VAL A 116 14.17 -9.23 12.16
C VAL A 116 12.99 -10.05 11.65
N PRO A 117 13.06 -11.40 11.64
CA PRO A 117 12.02 -12.25 11.06
C PRO A 117 10.59 -11.94 11.52
N SER A 118 10.42 -11.58 12.79
CA SER A 118 9.12 -11.21 13.36
C SER A 118 8.50 -9.94 12.78
N MET A 119 9.25 -9.10 12.05
CA MET A 119 8.70 -7.91 11.37
C MET A 119 7.57 -8.25 10.38
N ILE A 120 7.57 -9.45 9.80
CA ILE A 120 6.49 -9.90 8.90
C ILE A 120 5.22 -10.31 9.66
N GLU A 121 5.36 -10.57 10.97
CA GLU A 121 4.27 -10.85 11.90
C GLU A 121 3.77 -9.54 12.54
N TYR A 122 3.57 -8.51 11.71
CA TYR A 122 3.31 -7.13 12.13
C TYR A 122 2.18 -7.01 13.16
N TRP A 123 1.20 -7.91 13.12
CA TRP A 123 0.05 -7.93 14.04
C TRP A 123 0.40 -8.18 15.51
N GLN A 124 1.56 -8.77 15.79
CA GLN A 124 2.07 -8.97 17.15
C GLN A 124 2.59 -7.67 17.77
N TYR A 125 2.82 -6.63 16.97
CA TYR A 125 3.36 -5.34 17.41
C TYR A 125 2.29 -4.28 17.57
N ASP A 126 2.56 -3.27 18.38
CA ASP A 126 1.71 -2.09 18.50
C ASP A 126 1.65 -1.31 17.19
N HIS A 127 0.43 -0.95 16.79
CA HIS A 127 0.16 -0.08 15.65
C HIS A 127 -0.31 1.28 16.15
N TYR A 128 0.20 2.33 15.53
CA TYR A 128 -0.34 3.67 15.72
C TYR A 128 -1.35 3.93 14.61
N ASP A 129 -2.60 4.17 14.99
CA ASP A 129 -3.72 4.41 14.07
C ASP A 129 -3.65 5.82 13.42
N ILE A 130 -2.49 6.21 12.91
CA ILE A 130 -2.27 7.49 12.22
C ILE A 130 -2.73 7.38 10.76
N SER A 131 -2.62 6.19 10.17
CA SER A 131 -3.10 5.86 8.82
C SER A 131 -3.17 4.34 8.64
N GLY A 132 -3.92 3.86 7.64
CA GLY A 132 -3.90 2.44 7.25
C GLY A 132 -5.20 1.98 6.59
N ASN A 133 -5.27 0.68 6.28
CA ASN A 133 -6.45 0.07 5.67
C ASN A 133 -7.32 -0.55 6.78
N GLU A 134 -8.60 -0.19 6.80
CA GLU A 134 -9.61 -0.75 7.71
C GLU A 134 -9.61 -2.29 7.71
N GLY A 135 -9.40 -2.91 6.54
CA GLY A 135 -9.30 -4.36 6.42
C GLY A 135 -8.16 -4.94 7.26
N THR A 136 -6.96 -4.38 7.16
CA THR A 136 -5.79 -4.82 7.95
C THR A 136 -6.01 -4.61 9.45
N TYR A 137 -6.58 -3.47 9.85
CA TYR A 137 -6.90 -3.21 11.25
C TYR A 137 -7.96 -4.15 11.79
N SER A 138 -8.96 -4.55 10.98
CA SER A 138 -9.94 -5.56 11.41
C SER A 138 -9.29 -6.91 11.71
N LEU A 139 -8.28 -7.32 10.95
CA LEU A 139 -7.52 -8.54 11.23
C LEU A 139 -6.74 -8.43 12.54
N ILE A 140 -6.02 -7.33 12.75
CA ILE A 140 -5.25 -7.08 13.98
C ILE A 140 -6.19 -7.07 15.20
N ARG A 141 -7.32 -6.36 15.11
CA ARG A 141 -8.32 -6.30 16.18
C ARG A 141 -8.89 -7.68 16.48
N ARG A 142 -9.22 -8.48 15.46
CA ARG A 142 -9.68 -9.86 15.63
C ARG A 142 -8.63 -10.73 16.33
N TYR A 143 -7.36 -10.63 15.92
CA TYR A 143 -6.26 -11.35 16.57
C TYR A 143 -6.09 -10.97 18.04
N ARG A 144 -6.33 -9.70 18.37
CA ARG A 144 -6.26 -9.17 19.74
C ARG A 144 -7.57 -9.32 20.54
N GLU A 145 -8.56 -10.04 20.01
CA GLU A 145 -9.90 -10.20 20.62
C GLU A 145 -10.59 -8.86 20.93
N GLN A 146 -10.35 -7.86 20.09
CA GLN A 146 -10.93 -6.52 20.19
C GLN A 146 -12.19 -6.37 19.31
N VAL A 147 -13.03 -5.39 19.65
CA VAL A 147 -14.26 -5.08 18.90
C VAL A 147 -13.92 -4.68 17.46
N ILE A 148 -14.58 -5.32 16.50
CA ILE A 148 -14.46 -5.04 15.07
C ILE A 148 -15.64 -4.16 14.64
N GLU A 149 -15.37 -3.08 13.90
CA GLU A 149 -16.43 -2.26 13.32
C GLU A 149 -16.99 -2.91 12.04
N ASN A 150 -18.32 -3.00 11.91
CA ASN A 150 -19.01 -3.60 10.75
C ASN A 150 -18.81 -2.86 9.41
N LYS A 151 -17.99 -1.80 9.36
CA LYS A 151 -17.70 -1.06 8.12
C LYS A 151 -16.89 -1.89 7.13
N VAL A 152 -16.00 -2.77 7.61
CA VAL A 152 -15.17 -3.60 6.75
C VAL A 152 -16.02 -4.63 6.00
N GLU A 153 -16.97 -5.25 6.69
CA GLU A 153 -17.89 -6.23 6.10
C GLU A 153 -18.78 -5.62 5.02
N LYS A 154 -19.21 -4.37 5.18
CA LYS A 154 -19.99 -3.67 4.14
C LYS A 154 -19.22 -3.46 2.83
N ILE A 155 -17.89 -3.42 2.85
CA ILE A 155 -17.05 -3.10 1.68
C ILE A 155 -16.38 -4.36 1.11
N ASN A 156 -16.09 -5.34 1.94
CA ASN A 156 -15.31 -6.53 1.56
C ASN A 156 -16.05 -7.84 1.84
N ASP A 157 -17.36 -7.77 2.08
CA ASP A 157 -18.19 -8.89 2.50
C ASP A 157 -17.54 -9.61 3.70
N ASP A 158 -17.53 -10.94 3.72
CA ASP A 158 -16.97 -11.74 4.80
C ASP A 158 -15.46 -12.03 4.64
N TYR A 159 -14.78 -11.44 3.66
CA TYR A 159 -13.39 -11.77 3.33
C TYR A 159 -12.45 -11.65 4.53
N TYR A 160 -12.45 -10.49 5.20
CA TYR A 160 -11.58 -10.27 6.36
C TYR A 160 -12.03 -11.05 7.61
N SER A 161 -13.29 -11.48 7.65
CA SER A 161 -13.84 -12.33 8.71
C SER A 161 -13.38 -13.79 8.56
N ASN A 162 -13.00 -14.22 7.35
CA ASN A 162 -12.62 -15.59 7.03
C ASN A 162 -11.12 -15.81 6.74
N VAL A 163 -10.35 -14.75 6.42
CA VAL A 163 -8.94 -14.90 6.05
C VAL A 163 -8.04 -14.93 7.30
N ASP A 164 -7.08 -15.86 7.39
CA ASP A 164 -6.10 -15.80 8.50
C ASP A 164 -5.24 -14.55 8.45
N ILE A 165 -4.78 -14.10 9.62
CA ILE A 165 -3.89 -12.97 9.75
C ILE A 165 -2.50 -13.32 9.23
N ALA A 166 -2.17 -12.78 8.05
CA ALA A 166 -0.85 -12.86 7.44
C ALA A 166 -0.75 -11.80 6.33
N ILE A 167 0.46 -11.56 5.84
CA ILE A 167 0.64 -10.89 4.55
C ILE A 167 0.26 -11.92 3.47
N LYS A 168 -0.86 -11.69 2.79
CA LYS A 168 -1.40 -12.61 1.77
C LYS A 168 -1.62 -11.91 0.44
N LEU A 169 -1.36 -12.66 -0.63
CA LEU A 169 -1.61 -12.23 -2.00
C LEU A 169 -3.12 -12.23 -2.26
N ASP A 170 -3.69 -11.06 -2.58
CA ASP A 170 -5.10 -10.87 -2.91
C ASP A 170 -5.27 -10.71 -4.43
N LEU A 171 -5.69 -11.82 -5.07
CA LEU A 171 -6.01 -11.94 -6.50
C LEU A 171 -7.53 -11.97 -6.77
N ARG A 172 -8.37 -11.49 -5.84
CA ARG A 172 -9.83 -11.56 -6.01
C ARG A 172 -10.33 -10.93 -7.31
N TRP A 173 -9.61 -9.95 -7.84
CA TRP A 173 -9.92 -9.33 -9.13
C TRP A 173 -10.05 -10.35 -10.28
N GLN A 174 -9.33 -11.46 -10.24
CA GLN A 174 -9.41 -12.52 -11.26
C GLN A 174 -10.78 -13.20 -11.31
N ARG A 175 -11.53 -13.16 -10.20
CA ARG A 175 -12.87 -13.76 -10.07
C ARG A 175 -13.98 -12.72 -10.02
N GLU A 176 -13.70 -11.55 -9.46
CA GLU A 176 -14.69 -10.49 -9.22
C GLU A 176 -14.86 -9.54 -10.41
N LEU A 177 -13.82 -9.31 -11.23
CA LEU A 177 -13.95 -8.47 -12.41
C LEU A 177 -14.60 -9.26 -13.55
N ALA A 178 -15.84 -8.91 -13.87
CA ALA A 178 -16.54 -9.44 -15.03
C ALA A 178 -15.76 -9.12 -16.33
N PRO A 179 -15.79 -10.01 -17.35
CA PRO A 179 -15.06 -9.83 -18.60
C PRO A 179 -15.31 -8.47 -19.27
N GLU A 180 -16.54 -7.97 -19.26
CA GLU A 180 -16.91 -6.69 -19.87
C GLU A 180 -16.25 -5.51 -19.16
N LYS A 181 -16.09 -5.60 -17.83
CA LYS A 181 -15.35 -4.58 -17.06
C LYS A 181 -13.85 -4.68 -17.32
N LEU A 182 -13.32 -5.89 -17.48
CA LEU A 182 -11.92 -6.09 -17.82
C LEU A 182 -11.60 -5.50 -19.20
N GLU A 183 -12.46 -5.71 -20.21
CA GLU A 183 -12.30 -5.08 -21.53
C GLU A 183 -12.29 -3.54 -21.46
N ILE A 184 -13.17 -2.95 -20.64
CA ILE A 184 -13.17 -1.50 -20.39
C ILE A 184 -11.85 -1.06 -19.75
N PHE A 185 -11.37 -1.79 -18.74
CA PHE A 185 -10.09 -1.52 -18.09
C PHE A 185 -8.95 -1.60 -19.10
N GLU A 186 -8.83 -2.67 -19.86
CA GLU A 186 -7.74 -2.86 -20.83
C GLU A 186 -7.72 -1.74 -21.88
N ARG A 187 -8.89 -1.34 -22.38
CA ARG A 187 -9.00 -0.23 -23.35
C ARG A 187 -8.52 1.12 -22.80
N ILE A 188 -8.69 1.39 -21.51
CA ILE A 188 -8.39 2.69 -20.89
C ILE A 188 -6.99 2.69 -20.24
N ALA A 189 -6.65 1.60 -19.57
CA ALA A 189 -5.57 1.50 -18.61
C ALA A 189 -4.57 0.38 -18.93
N GLY A 190 -4.85 -0.51 -19.90
CA GLY A 190 -4.01 -1.67 -20.20
C GLY A 190 -2.55 -1.30 -20.47
N GLU A 191 -2.31 -0.31 -21.35
CA GLU A 191 -0.95 0.18 -21.63
C GLU A 191 -0.24 0.74 -20.39
N ALA A 192 -0.97 1.51 -19.56
CA ALA A 192 -0.42 2.05 -18.32
C ALA A 192 -0.20 0.96 -17.25
N ASN A 193 -0.90 -0.18 -17.36
CA ASN A 193 -0.80 -1.31 -16.43
C ASN A 193 0.35 -2.26 -16.71
N LYS A 194 0.86 -2.32 -17.95
CA LYS A 194 1.94 -3.24 -18.33
C LYS A 194 3.12 -3.31 -17.34
N PRO A 195 3.63 -2.20 -16.77
CA PRO A 195 4.74 -2.27 -15.81
C PRO A 195 4.36 -2.92 -14.47
N PHE A 196 3.08 -2.94 -14.14
CA PHE A 196 2.53 -3.42 -12.86
C PHE A 196 1.77 -4.73 -12.98
N GLU A 197 1.64 -5.26 -14.20
CA GLU A 197 0.84 -6.43 -14.50
C GLU A 197 1.37 -7.65 -13.76
N TRP A 198 0.47 -8.37 -13.07
CA TRP A 198 0.79 -9.61 -12.38
C TRP A 198 0.01 -10.77 -12.99
N ASN A 199 0.74 -11.73 -13.58
CA ASN A 199 0.21 -12.91 -14.25
C ASN A 199 0.70 -14.20 -13.59
#